data_AF-A0A519VJ17-F1
#
_entry.id   AF-A0A519VJ17-F1
#
_cell.length_a   1.000
_cell.length_b   1.000
_cell.length_c   1.000
_cell.angle_alpha   90.00
_cell.angle_beta   90.00
_cell.angle_gamma   90.00
#
_symmetry.space_group_name_H-M   'P 1'
#
loop_
_entity.id
_entity.type
_entity.pdbx_description
1 polymer ?
#
loop_
_entity_poly.entity_id
_entity_poly.type
_entity_poly.pdbx_seq_one_letter_code
_entity_poly.pdbx_strand_id
1 'polypeptide(L)'
;MTPYQFNKLLKPFSLAVAFLTFGSLFALAQNNKTPELQLSNVKKIARLTGTPLKVEKLPSPNNTAKDYDVGGTDLGIFWQMEGSKVGIFFGDTHGREFIAEKDGKGGGNGANWRSNVLAFSSDNNLEDGITIDSMVLDENGSAREICAGGKTNPQKYNTSIPTAAIRVGKTDYVHYMNIYDWAGKNGRWLTNFSSLYASTDDGKTWTRKEAVTFNGNSKFSQICYAKKDGFIYMIGSLAGRGGPGYLARIKEIDMLNLDRYEYWNGDSKKWFKADEGKATIIIPGPIGEASLLYHKKFKRWIIAYS
;
A
#
# COMPACT_ATOMS: atom_id res chain seq x y z
N MET A 1 -1.74 -11.26 -106.17
CA MET A 1 -0.30 -11.31 -106.55
C MET A 1 0.51 -10.54 -105.52
N THR A 2 1.69 -11.05 -105.18
CA THR A 2 2.92 -10.39 -104.66
C THR A 2 3.35 -9.19 -105.53
N PRO A 3 4.54 -8.51 -105.37
CA PRO A 3 5.65 -8.52 -104.37
C PRO A 3 5.98 -7.07 -103.87
N TYR A 4 6.90 -6.75 -102.92
CA TYR A 4 8.38 -6.87 -102.91
C TYR A 4 8.97 -6.60 -101.49
N GLN A 5 10.24 -7.01 -101.29
CA GLN A 5 10.94 -7.35 -100.03
C GLN A 5 11.88 -6.26 -99.43
N PHE A 6 12.22 -6.37 -98.13
CA PHE A 6 13.54 -6.03 -97.54
C PHE A 6 13.76 -6.78 -96.18
N ASN A 7 15.00 -7.12 -95.82
CA ASN A 7 15.37 -8.11 -94.78
C ASN A 7 16.55 -7.66 -93.86
N LYS A 8 16.48 -8.05 -92.56
CA LYS A 8 17.52 -8.39 -91.53
C LYS A 8 18.37 -7.34 -90.71
N LEU A 9 18.06 -7.24 -89.40
CA LEU A 9 18.83 -7.40 -88.10
C LEU A 9 20.38 -7.13 -88.05
N LEU A 10 21.06 -6.60 -87.01
CA LEU A 10 20.95 -6.61 -85.52
C LEU A 10 22.04 -5.71 -84.84
N LYS A 11 21.71 -4.99 -83.74
CA LYS A 11 22.43 -4.83 -82.43
C LYS A 11 22.09 -3.50 -81.72
N PRO A 12 21.62 -3.51 -80.44
CA PRO A 12 21.24 -2.30 -79.72
C PRO A 12 22.32 -1.76 -78.76
N PHE A 13 22.36 -0.43 -78.63
CA PHE A 13 23.04 0.35 -77.59
C PHE A 13 22.30 0.21 -76.25
N SER A 14 23.02 0.10 -75.13
CA SER A 14 22.43 0.16 -73.77
C SER A 14 22.99 1.37 -73.03
N LEU A 15 22.10 2.30 -72.67
CA LEU A 15 22.37 3.48 -71.85
C LEU A 15 21.94 3.16 -70.41
N ALA A 16 22.86 3.27 -69.45
CA ALA A 16 22.58 3.02 -68.04
C ALA A 16 21.83 4.21 -67.42
N VAL A 17 20.64 3.95 -66.86
CA VAL A 17 19.87 4.89 -66.05
C VAL A 17 20.01 4.48 -64.59
N ALA A 18 20.56 5.36 -63.76
CA ALA A 18 20.67 5.17 -62.32
C ALA A 18 19.31 5.43 -61.66
N PHE A 19 18.73 4.39 -61.05
CA PHE A 19 17.58 4.53 -60.16
C PHE A 19 18.06 4.93 -58.77
N LEU A 20 17.80 6.17 -58.37
CA LEU A 20 17.83 6.61 -56.99
C LEU A 20 16.58 6.08 -56.28
N THR A 21 16.71 4.98 -55.55
CA THR A 21 15.66 4.53 -54.63
C THR A 21 15.74 5.37 -53.35
N PHE A 22 14.78 6.28 -53.17
CA PHE A 22 14.48 6.87 -51.87
C PHE A 22 13.96 5.75 -50.96
N GLY A 23 14.86 5.13 -50.20
CA GLY A 23 14.49 4.26 -49.09
C GLY A 23 13.79 5.10 -48.04
N SER A 24 12.48 4.93 -47.88
CA SER A 24 11.74 5.43 -46.74
C SER A 24 12.29 4.79 -45.47
N LEU A 25 13.10 5.55 -44.73
CA LEU A 25 13.40 5.28 -43.33
C LEU A 25 12.10 5.49 -42.53
N PHE A 26 11.20 4.50 -42.59
CA PHE A 26 10.30 4.28 -41.48
C PHE A 26 11.18 3.83 -40.31
N ALA A 27 11.57 4.78 -39.48
CA ALA A 27 11.99 4.48 -38.13
C ALA A 27 10.78 3.81 -37.46
N LEU A 28 10.76 2.47 -37.46
CA LEU A 28 10.00 1.71 -36.50
C LEU A 28 10.49 2.20 -35.14
N ALA A 29 9.74 3.12 -34.53
CA ALA A 29 9.84 3.38 -33.12
C ALA A 29 9.57 2.03 -32.45
N GLN A 30 10.64 1.30 -32.12
CA GLN A 30 10.54 0.20 -31.20
C GLN A 30 9.88 0.79 -29.96
N ASN A 31 8.64 0.38 -29.71
CA ASN A 31 8.00 0.55 -28.44
C ASN A 31 8.90 -0.17 -27.43
N ASN A 32 9.91 0.53 -26.94
CA ASN A 32 10.72 0.15 -25.80
C ASN A 32 9.82 0.29 -24.57
N LYS A 33 8.74 -0.50 -24.55
CA LYS A 33 7.97 -0.74 -23.34
C LYS A 33 8.97 -1.27 -22.35
N THR A 34 9.18 -0.47 -21.34
CA THR A 34 10.04 -0.82 -20.23
C THR A 34 9.55 -2.15 -19.65
N PRO A 35 10.43 -3.13 -19.37
CA PRO A 35 9.99 -4.42 -18.85
C PRO A 35 9.12 -4.22 -17.60
N GLU A 36 7.91 -4.77 -17.65
CA GLU A 36 6.98 -4.77 -16.51
C GLU A 36 7.36 -5.87 -15.52
N LEU A 37 7.16 -5.59 -14.24
CA LEU A 37 7.20 -6.62 -13.21
C LEU A 37 5.88 -7.39 -13.26
N GLN A 38 5.95 -8.67 -13.62
CA GLN A 38 4.81 -9.57 -13.60
C GLN A 38 4.88 -10.48 -12.38
N LEU A 39 3.81 -10.46 -11.58
CA LEU A 39 3.64 -11.42 -10.48
C LEU A 39 3.11 -12.73 -11.06
N SER A 40 3.72 -13.85 -10.69
CA SER A 40 3.29 -15.19 -11.06
C SER A 40 3.43 -16.13 -9.87
N ASN A 41 2.72 -17.26 -9.90
CA ASN A 41 2.81 -18.30 -8.86
C ASN A 41 2.49 -17.80 -7.44
N VAL A 42 1.54 -16.87 -7.31
CA VAL A 42 1.07 -16.38 -5.99
C VAL A 42 0.34 -17.52 -5.27
N LYS A 43 0.74 -17.82 -4.04
CA LYS A 43 0.19 -18.90 -3.22
C LYS A 43 -0.18 -18.41 -1.83
N LYS A 44 -1.18 -19.04 -1.23
CA LYS A 44 -1.43 -18.94 0.22
C LYS A 44 -0.47 -19.90 0.92
N ILE A 45 0.32 -19.38 1.86
CA ILE A 45 1.36 -20.15 2.56
C ILE A 45 0.86 -20.66 3.91
N ALA A 46 0.38 -19.76 4.78
CA ALA A 46 -0.05 -20.09 6.13
C ALA A 46 -1.14 -19.13 6.62
N ARG A 47 -1.87 -19.55 7.66
CA ARG A 47 -2.70 -18.68 8.49
C ARG A 47 -1.81 -17.87 9.42
N LEU A 48 -2.01 -16.56 9.46
CA LEU A 48 -1.25 -15.66 10.32
C LEU A 48 -1.84 -15.55 11.73
N THR A 49 -3.16 -15.35 11.83
CA THR A 49 -3.87 -15.12 13.10
C THR A 49 -5.14 -15.96 13.22
N GLY A 50 -5.64 -16.04 14.45
CA GLY A 50 -6.85 -16.77 14.79
C GLY A 50 -6.67 -18.26 15.03
N THR A 51 -7.79 -18.92 15.27
CA THR A 51 -7.86 -20.39 15.40
C THR A 51 -7.93 -21.01 14.00
N PRO A 52 -7.12 -22.04 13.68
CA PRO A 52 -7.24 -22.77 12.42
C PRO A 52 -8.65 -23.30 12.19
N LEU A 53 -9.16 -23.20 10.96
CA LEU A 53 -10.47 -23.74 10.63
C LEU A 53 -10.40 -25.28 10.59
N LYS A 54 -11.46 -25.97 11.03
CA LYS A 54 -11.49 -27.45 11.09
C LYS A 54 -11.15 -28.14 9.77
N VAL A 55 -11.45 -27.52 8.63
CA VAL A 55 -11.23 -28.06 7.28
C VAL A 55 -10.02 -27.45 6.58
N GLU A 56 -9.34 -26.49 7.19
CA GLU A 56 -8.18 -25.81 6.62
C GLU A 56 -6.93 -26.70 6.70
N LYS A 57 -6.19 -26.75 5.59
CA LYS A 57 -4.91 -27.48 5.48
C LYS A 57 -3.69 -26.57 5.52
N LEU A 58 -3.91 -25.26 5.63
CA LEU A 58 -2.80 -24.30 5.73
C LEU A 58 -2.12 -24.47 7.10
N PRO A 59 -0.78 -24.46 7.15
CA PRO A 59 -0.04 -24.27 8.39
C PRO A 59 -0.54 -23.04 9.15
N SER A 60 -0.48 -23.10 10.48
CA SER A 60 -0.77 -21.97 11.35
C SER A 60 0.31 -21.93 12.45
N PRO A 61 1.46 -21.28 12.19
CA PRO A 61 2.59 -21.28 13.14
C PRO A 61 2.28 -20.55 14.45
N ASN A 62 1.18 -19.78 14.50
CA ASN A 62 0.82 -18.94 15.64
C ASN A 62 -0.47 -19.42 16.34
N ASN A 63 -0.49 -19.39 17.67
CA ASN A 63 -1.67 -19.66 18.51
C ASN A 63 -2.31 -18.36 19.04
N THR A 64 -2.37 -17.32 18.20
CA THR A 64 -2.76 -15.95 18.61
C THR A 64 -4.09 -15.83 19.35
N ALA A 65 -5.09 -16.67 19.03
CA ALA A 65 -6.37 -16.68 19.74
C ALA A 65 -6.21 -17.10 21.21
N LYS A 66 -5.36 -18.10 21.46
CA LYS A 66 -5.09 -18.62 22.81
C LYS A 66 -4.14 -17.71 23.57
N ASP A 67 -3.05 -17.32 22.92
CA ASP A 67 -1.91 -16.69 23.62
C ASP A 67 -2.10 -15.18 23.81
N TYR A 68 -2.87 -14.53 22.93
CA TYR A 68 -3.00 -13.07 22.89
C TYR A 68 -4.45 -12.58 22.81
N ASP A 69 -5.43 -13.49 22.87
CA ASP A 69 -6.84 -13.18 22.62
C ASP A 69 -7.06 -12.51 21.25
N VAL A 70 -6.37 -12.95 20.20
CA VAL A 70 -6.55 -12.45 18.83
C VAL A 70 -7.12 -13.56 17.97
N GLY A 71 -8.44 -13.63 17.89
CA GLY A 71 -9.17 -14.67 17.16
C GLY A 71 -9.40 -14.35 15.69
N GLY A 72 -9.51 -13.06 15.35
CA GLY A 72 -9.64 -12.60 13.96
C GLY A 72 -9.41 -11.11 13.87
N THR A 73 -8.83 -10.65 12.76
CA THR A 73 -8.51 -9.24 12.54
C THR A 73 -8.62 -8.88 11.08
N ASP A 74 -8.84 -7.61 10.79
CA ASP A 74 -8.55 -7.04 9.48
C ASP A 74 -7.10 -6.53 9.38
N LEU A 75 -6.70 -6.29 8.13
CA LEU A 75 -5.43 -5.71 7.71
C LEU A 75 -4.17 -6.46 8.20
N GLY A 76 -3.01 -5.84 7.94
CA GLY A 76 -1.68 -6.34 8.24
C GLY A 76 -0.65 -5.35 7.69
N ILE A 77 -0.34 -4.32 8.47
CA ILE A 77 0.55 -3.23 8.09
C ILE A 77 1.94 -3.55 8.63
N PHE A 78 2.79 -4.06 7.75
CA PHE A 78 4.18 -4.40 8.07
C PHE A 78 5.07 -3.17 7.94
N TRP A 79 5.99 -3.00 8.88
CA TRP A 79 7.12 -2.09 8.68
C TRP A 79 8.40 -2.68 9.27
N GLN A 80 9.52 -2.34 8.63
CA GLN A 80 10.84 -2.72 9.12
C GLN A 80 11.22 -1.88 10.34
N MET A 81 11.62 -2.54 11.42
CA MET A 81 12.18 -1.95 12.63
C MET A 81 13.72 -2.03 12.60
N GLU A 82 14.39 -2.07 13.75
CA GLU A 82 15.84 -2.29 13.80
C GLU A 82 16.21 -3.71 13.32
N GLY A 83 17.21 -3.80 12.45
CA GLY A 83 17.69 -5.07 11.89
C GLY A 83 16.66 -5.76 10.98
N SER A 84 16.42 -7.05 11.24
CA SER A 84 15.42 -7.87 10.55
C SER A 84 14.06 -7.88 11.26
N LYS A 85 13.92 -7.24 12.42
CA LYS A 85 12.65 -7.20 13.14
C LYS A 85 11.62 -6.41 12.34
N VAL A 86 10.40 -6.93 12.28
CA VAL A 86 9.24 -6.25 11.72
C VAL A 86 8.16 -6.05 12.78
N GLY A 87 7.50 -4.90 12.71
CA GLY A 87 6.25 -4.68 13.40
C GLY A 87 5.08 -4.95 12.46
N ILE A 88 3.96 -5.41 13.01
CA ILE A 88 2.74 -5.70 12.26
C ILE A 88 1.56 -5.08 13.00
N PHE A 89 1.05 -3.97 12.46
CA PHE A 89 -0.21 -3.42 12.92
C PHE A 89 -1.37 -4.14 12.27
N PHE A 90 -2.34 -4.50 13.08
CA PHE A 90 -3.63 -5.03 12.67
C PHE A 90 -4.71 -4.01 13.00
N GLY A 91 -5.83 -4.02 12.27
CA GLY A 91 -6.96 -3.13 12.56
C GLY A 91 -7.98 -3.79 13.48
N ASP A 92 -9.26 -3.70 13.13
CA ASP A 92 -10.38 -4.18 13.95
C ASP A 92 -10.20 -5.67 14.28
N THR A 93 -9.91 -5.94 15.55
CA THR A 93 -9.50 -7.24 16.06
C THR A 93 -10.50 -7.76 17.07
N HIS A 94 -10.96 -8.99 16.90
CA HIS A 94 -11.86 -9.70 17.80
C HIS A 94 -11.12 -10.75 18.63
N GLY A 95 -11.65 -11.02 19.81
CA GLY A 95 -11.13 -11.99 20.78
C GLY A 95 -11.16 -13.44 20.30
N ARG A 96 -10.69 -14.35 21.15
CA ARG A 96 -10.57 -15.80 20.90
C ARG A 96 -11.84 -16.50 20.42
N GLU A 97 -13.00 -15.91 20.71
CA GLU A 97 -14.32 -16.42 20.34
C GLU A 97 -14.70 -16.09 18.89
N PHE A 98 -13.89 -15.31 18.18
CA PHE A 98 -14.11 -15.03 16.76
C PHE A 98 -14.16 -16.33 15.96
N ILE A 99 -15.19 -16.44 15.11
CA ILE A 99 -15.37 -17.53 14.16
C ILE A 99 -15.26 -16.93 12.76
N ALA A 100 -14.25 -17.36 12.01
CA ALA A 100 -14.13 -17.00 10.60
C ALA A 100 -15.30 -17.61 9.80
N GLU A 101 -15.89 -16.80 8.92
CA GLU A 101 -17.00 -17.20 8.05
C GLU A 101 -18.23 -17.73 8.81
N LYS A 102 -18.52 -17.18 10.00
CA LYS A 102 -19.70 -17.54 10.79
C LYS A 102 -20.98 -17.43 9.94
N ASP A 103 -21.75 -18.50 9.89
CA ASP A 103 -22.98 -18.61 9.09
C ASP A 103 -22.77 -18.34 7.58
N GLY A 104 -21.57 -18.65 7.07
CA GLY A 104 -21.19 -18.44 5.67
C GLY A 104 -20.89 -16.97 5.32
N LYS A 105 -20.76 -16.09 6.32
CA LYS A 105 -20.48 -14.66 6.15
C LYS A 105 -19.22 -14.26 6.89
N GLY A 106 -18.39 -13.45 6.23
CA GLY A 106 -17.33 -12.70 6.92
C GLY A 106 -17.92 -11.55 7.73
N GLY A 107 -17.17 -11.05 8.72
CA GLY A 107 -17.55 -9.88 9.51
C GLY A 107 -17.19 -10.00 10.99
N GLY A 108 -17.23 -8.87 11.68
CA GLY A 108 -16.93 -8.77 13.10
C GLY A 108 -17.89 -9.61 13.96
N ASN A 109 -17.33 -10.46 14.82
CA ASN A 109 -18.07 -11.31 15.74
C ASN A 109 -17.17 -11.75 16.91
N GLY A 110 -17.78 -12.28 17.97
CA GLY A 110 -17.06 -12.62 19.19
C GLY A 110 -16.86 -11.41 20.11
N ALA A 111 -16.27 -11.65 21.27
CA ALA A 111 -16.07 -10.66 22.32
C ALA A 111 -14.72 -9.89 22.18
N ASN A 112 -14.47 -8.99 23.14
CA ASN A 112 -13.22 -8.26 23.33
C ASN A 112 -12.66 -7.59 22.06
N TRP A 113 -13.53 -6.90 21.32
CA TRP A 113 -13.11 -6.14 20.15
C TRP A 113 -12.14 -5.00 20.53
N ARG A 114 -11.10 -4.79 19.73
CA ARG A 114 -10.12 -3.70 19.79
C ARG A 114 -9.95 -3.09 18.40
N SER A 115 -9.79 -1.77 18.32
CA SER A 115 -9.64 -1.08 17.03
C SER A 115 -8.35 -1.45 16.28
N ASN A 116 -7.35 -1.89 17.01
CA ASN A 116 -6.04 -2.27 16.47
C ASN A 116 -5.25 -3.03 17.52
N VAL A 117 -4.33 -3.87 17.07
CA VAL A 117 -3.32 -4.52 17.92
C VAL A 117 -1.97 -4.54 17.20
N LEU A 118 -0.90 -4.76 17.95
CA LEU A 118 0.46 -4.74 17.43
C LEU A 118 1.19 -6.05 17.75
N ALA A 119 1.72 -6.70 16.72
CA ALA A 119 2.61 -7.85 16.82
C ALA A 119 4.03 -7.51 16.36
N PHE A 120 4.97 -8.35 16.77
CA PHE A 120 6.36 -8.33 16.32
C PHE A 120 6.78 -9.69 15.79
N SER A 121 7.62 -9.67 14.76
CA SER A 121 8.25 -10.87 14.21
C SER A 121 9.70 -10.57 13.86
N SER A 122 10.56 -11.55 14.05
CA SER A 122 11.95 -11.58 13.57
C SER A 122 12.16 -12.68 12.53
N ASP A 123 11.07 -13.31 12.09
CA ASP A 123 11.06 -14.41 11.14
C ASP A 123 11.57 -13.96 9.77
N ASN A 124 12.47 -14.75 9.21
CA ASN A 124 13.10 -14.51 7.92
C ASN A 124 12.85 -15.65 6.92
N ASN A 125 12.12 -16.70 7.31
CA ASN A 125 11.68 -17.76 6.42
C ASN A 125 10.19 -17.59 6.12
N LEU A 126 9.86 -16.97 4.99
CA LEU A 126 8.45 -16.70 4.64
C LEU A 126 7.77 -17.88 3.92
N GLU A 127 8.51 -18.96 3.63
CA GLU A 127 8.02 -20.12 2.87
C GLU A 127 7.18 -21.08 3.72
N ASP A 128 7.27 -21.02 5.05
CA ASP A 128 6.46 -21.82 5.99
C ASP A 128 5.44 -20.98 6.78
N GLY A 129 5.42 -19.66 6.57
CA GLY A 129 4.48 -18.73 7.17
C GLY A 129 5.21 -17.51 7.74
N ILE A 130 4.57 -16.83 8.69
CA ILE A 130 5.21 -15.79 9.49
C ILE A 130 4.94 -16.14 10.94
N THR A 131 6.02 -16.37 11.69
CA THR A 131 5.95 -16.58 13.15
C THR A 131 5.87 -15.24 13.87
N ILE A 132 4.93 -15.12 14.81
CA ILE A 132 4.79 -13.96 15.70
C ILE A 132 5.56 -14.26 16.99
N ASP A 133 6.60 -13.46 17.25
CA ASP A 133 7.43 -13.60 18.45
C ASP A 133 6.68 -13.11 19.69
N SER A 134 5.93 -12.01 19.54
CA SER A 134 5.20 -11.36 20.64
C SER A 134 4.15 -10.39 20.13
N MET A 135 3.20 -10.05 21.00
CA MET A 135 2.29 -8.92 20.83
C MET A 135 2.44 -7.94 22.00
N VAL A 136 2.00 -6.69 21.81
CA VAL A 136 1.94 -5.72 22.90
C VAL A 136 0.71 -6.02 23.76
N LEU A 137 0.92 -6.34 25.04
CA LEU A 137 -0.11 -6.87 25.93
C LEU A 137 -0.64 -5.83 26.94
N ASP A 138 -1.88 -6.02 27.38
CA ASP A 138 -2.45 -5.38 28.57
C ASP A 138 -2.05 -6.12 29.86
N GLU A 139 -2.52 -5.62 31.00
CA GLU A 139 -2.28 -6.20 32.32
C GLU A 139 -2.84 -7.62 32.50
N ASN A 140 -3.80 -8.02 31.66
CA ASN A 140 -4.41 -9.35 31.66
C ASN A 140 -3.72 -10.30 30.68
N GLY A 141 -2.64 -9.88 30.02
CA GLY A 141 -1.89 -10.67 29.04
C GLY A 141 -2.56 -10.76 27.67
N SER A 142 -3.61 -9.99 27.39
CA SER A 142 -4.25 -9.95 26.06
C SER A 142 -3.64 -8.86 25.20
N ALA A 143 -3.64 -9.01 23.88
CA ALA A 143 -3.15 -7.97 22.98
C ALA A 143 -3.94 -6.67 23.19
N ARG A 144 -3.25 -5.56 23.49
CA ARG A 144 -3.90 -4.29 23.82
C ARG A 144 -4.09 -3.38 22.61
N GLU A 145 -5.08 -2.52 22.71
CA GLU A 145 -5.29 -1.42 21.77
C GLU A 145 -4.17 -0.38 21.87
N ILE A 146 -3.68 0.09 20.73
CA ILE A 146 -2.58 1.07 20.63
C ILE A 146 -3.12 2.46 20.28
N CYS A 147 -3.77 2.58 19.12
CA CYS A 147 -4.40 3.83 18.68
C CYS A 147 -5.81 3.89 19.27
N ALA A 148 -6.06 4.88 20.14
CA ALA A 148 -7.33 5.07 20.82
C ALA A 148 -8.54 5.04 19.87
N GLY A 149 -9.48 4.11 20.08
CA GLY A 149 -10.71 3.96 19.30
C GLY A 149 -11.98 4.22 20.10
N GLY A 150 -13.08 3.56 19.71
CA GLY A 150 -14.40 3.77 20.30
C GLY A 150 -14.47 3.49 21.80
N LYS A 151 -13.62 2.61 22.34
CA LYS A 151 -13.56 2.36 23.79
C LYS A 151 -12.98 3.53 24.58
N THR A 152 -12.15 4.36 23.96
CA THR A 152 -11.55 5.54 24.62
C THR A 152 -12.49 6.75 24.59
N ASN A 153 -13.27 6.92 23.53
CA ASN A 153 -14.26 7.99 23.42
C ASN A 153 -15.46 7.56 22.56
N PRO A 154 -16.42 6.81 23.13
CA PRO A 154 -17.50 6.17 22.36
C PRO A 154 -18.50 7.16 21.76
N GLN A 155 -18.51 8.41 22.23
CA GLN A 155 -19.39 9.45 21.69
C GLN A 155 -18.81 10.11 20.42
N LYS A 156 -17.52 9.92 20.16
CA LYS A 156 -16.80 10.57 19.06
C LYS A 156 -16.17 9.57 18.09
N TYR A 157 -15.65 8.47 18.61
CA TYR A 157 -14.88 7.50 17.86
C TYR A 157 -15.70 6.23 17.71
N ASN A 158 -15.72 5.68 16.50
CA ASN A 158 -16.16 4.32 16.27
C ASN A 158 -14.94 3.39 16.33
N THR A 159 -13.96 3.58 15.45
CA THR A 159 -12.69 2.85 15.45
C THR A 159 -11.50 3.70 14.99
N SER A 160 -10.29 3.24 15.28
CA SER A 160 -9.04 3.80 14.78
C SER A 160 -8.26 2.74 14.01
N ILE A 161 -8.17 2.89 12.70
CA ILE A 161 -7.59 1.91 11.77
C ILE A 161 -6.19 2.35 11.34
N PRO A 162 -5.12 1.58 11.64
CA PRO A 162 -3.80 1.79 11.06
C PRO A 162 -3.83 1.66 9.54
N THR A 163 -3.14 2.55 8.83
CA THR A 163 -3.11 2.58 7.36
C THR A 163 -1.69 2.41 6.81
N ALA A 164 -0.69 2.90 7.54
CA ALA A 164 0.72 2.68 7.22
C ALA A 164 1.59 2.76 8.47
N ALA A 165 2.76 2.14 8.43
CA ALA A 165 3.77 2.30 9.46
C ALA A 165 5.16 2.47 8.84
N ILE A 166 6.05 3.16 9.54
CA ILE A 166 7.40 3.47 9.08
C ILE A 166 8.31 3.80 10.26
N ARG A 167 9.56 3.32 10.21
CA ARG A 167 10.60 3.77 11.15
C ARG A 167 11.38 4.92 10.55
N VAL A 168 11.63 5.99 11.30
CA VAL A 168 12.46 7.14 10.90
C VAL A 168 13.48 7.42 12.00
N GLY A 169 14.77 7.32 11.67
CA GLY A 169 15.82 7.27 12.69
C GLY A 169 15.58 6.10 13.65
N LYS A 170 15.40 6.41 14.94
CA LYS A 170 15.10 5.43 16.00
C LYS A 170 13.62 5.46 16.45
N THR A 171 12.75 6.16 15.71
CA THR A 171 11.35 6.33 16.07
C THR A 171 10.46 5.58 15.08
N ASP A 172 9.57 4.73 15.58
CA ASP A 172 8.52 4.10 14.78
C ASP A 172 7.29 5.01 14.75
N TYR A 173 6.66 5.12 13.59
CA TYR A 173 5.43 5.86 13.39
C TYR A 173 4.36 4.95 12.79
N VAL A 174 3.13 5.10 13.26
CA VAL A 174 1.95 4.51 12.64
C VAL A 174 0.99 5.62 12.26
N HIS A 175 0.63 5.68 10.99
CA HIS A 175 -0.46 6.50 10.50
C HIS A 175 -1.77 5.74 10.69
N TYR A 176 -2.78 6.43 11.18
CA TYR A 176 -4.10 5.86 11.37
C TYR A 176 -5.18 6.86 10.99
N MET A 177 -6.33 6.34 10.57
CA MET A 177 -7.56 7.11 10.44
C MET A 177 -8.49 6.80 11.61
N ASN A 178 -9.15 7.83 12.12
CA ASN A 178 -10.19 7.67 13.14
C ASN A 178 -11.56 7.82 12.50
N ILE A 179 -12.32 6.73 12.47
CA ILE A 179 -13.64 6.62 11.81
C ILE A 179 -14.72 6.88 12.85
N TYR A 180 -15.76 7.63 12.48
CA TYR A 180 -16.99 7.74 13.27
C TYR A 180 -18.19 7.05 12.61
N ASP A 181 -18.17 6.83 11.29
CA ASP A 181 -19.23 6.14 10.57
C ASP A 181 -18.72 5.44 9.29
N TRP A 182 -19.19 4.23 9.04
CA TRP A 182 -18.86 3.42 7.87
C TRP A 182 -19.78 3.69 6.67
N ALA A 183 -20.93 4.32 6.88
CA ALA A 183 -22.01 4.48 5.90
C ALA A 183 -21.86 5.72 5.00
N GLY A 184 -20.63 6.08 4.62
CA GLY A 184 -20.40 7.16 3.66
C GLY A 184 -20.84 6.77 2.24
N LYS A 185 -21.42 7.74 1.51
CA LYS A 185 -21.79 7.54 0.09
C LYS A 185 -20.57 7.13 -0.75
N ASN A 186 -20.79 6.34 -1.81
CA ASN A 186 -19.76 5.92 -2.76
C ASN A 186 -18.59 5.15 -2.14
N GLY A 187 -18.86 4.31 -1.13
CA GLY A 187 -17.84 3.49 -0.47
C GLY A 187 -16.86 4.29 0.39
N ARG A 188 -17.28 5.46 0.88
CA ARG A 188 -16.51 6.29 1.81
C ARG A 188 -16.67 5.82 3.25
N TRP A 189 -15.62 5.98 4.03
CA TRP A 189 -15.69 5.94 5.49
C TRP A 189 -15.56 7.36 6.02
N LEU A 190 -16.47 7.74 6.92
CA LEU A 190 -16.49 9.08 7.49
C LEU A 190 -15.56 9.13 8.70
N THR A 191 -14.55 10.00 8.61
CA THR A 191 -13.48 10.08 9.59
C THR A 191 -13.53 11.42 10.31
N ASN A 192 -13.14 11.41 11.59
CA ASN A 192 -12.90 12.64 12.34
C ASN A 192 -11.63 13.32 11.82
N PHE A 193 -10.58 12.52 11.63
CA PHE A 193 -9.25 12.91 11.19
C PHE A 193 -8.41 11.67 10.86
N SER A 194 -7.25 11.87 10.26
CA SER A 194 -6.12 10.93 10.33
C SER A 194 -4.90 11.61 10.98
N SER A 195 -4.01 10.83 11.58
CA SER A 195 -2.86 11.34 12.33
C SER A 195 -1.80 10.26 12.51
N LEU A 196 -0.76 10.56 13.28
CA LEU A 196 0.34 9.67 13.61
C LEU A 196 0.34 9.33 15.11
N TYR A 197 0.68 8.10 15.46
CA TYR A 197 1.31 7.78 16.75
C TYR A 197 2.80 7.57 16.54
N ALA A 198 3.62 7.83 17.56
CA ALA A 198 5.05 7.53 17.54
C ALA A 198 5.47 6.70 18.76
N SER A 199 6.45 5.82 18.56
CA SER A 199 7.14 5.04 19.59
C SER A 199 8.65 5.24 19.48
N THR A 200 9.31 5.45 20.63
CA THR A 200 10.77 5.59 20.74
C THR A 200 11.41 4.46 21.56
N ASP A 201 10.64 3.41 21.87
CA ASP A 201 11.01 2.29 22.73
C ASP A 201 10.72 0.93 22.05
N ASP A 202 10.93 0.89 20.72
CA ASP A 202 10.74 -0.27 19.86
C ASP A 202 9.32 -0.86 19.91
N GLY A 203 8.34 0.04 19.81
CA GLY A 203 6.93 -0.29 19.66
C GLY A 203 6.21 -0.64 20.95
N LYS A 204 6.83 -0.50 22.13
CA LYS A 204 6.22 -0.86 23.42
C LYS A 204 5.20 0.18 23.86
N THR A 205 5.54 1.46 23.77
CA THR A 205 4.64 2.59 24.09
C THR A 205 4.49 3.53 22.91
N TRP A 206 3.31 4.13 22.78
CA TRP A 206 2.94 4.95 21.63
C TRP A 206 2.23 6.22 22.09
N THR A 207 2.55 7.35 21.46
CA THR A 207 1.91 8.64 21.76
C THR A 207 1.43 9.30 20.47
N ARG A 208 0.17 9.75 20.47
CA ARG A 208 -0.43 10.52 19.37
C ARG A 208 0.35 11.81 19.13
N LYS A 209 0.58 12.16 17.86
CA LYS A 209 1.27 13.37 17.43
C LYS A 209 0.28 14.33 16.78
N GLU A 210 -0.40 15.09 17.62
CA GLU A 210 -1.49 15.98 17.20
C GLU A 210 -1.05 17.06 16.21
N ALA A 211 0.23 17.47 16.27
CA ALA A 211 0.86 18.39 15.32
C ALA A 211 0.78 17.91 13.86
N VAL A 212 0.59 16.60 13.63
CA VAL A 212 0.31 16.03 12.32
C VAL A 212 -1.11 15.45 12.35
N THR A 213 -2.08 16.31 12.05
CA THR A 213 -3.50 15.92 11.94
C THR A 213 -4.02 16.36 10.57
N PHE A 214 -4.54 15.40 9.81
CA PHE A 214 -5.26 15.66 8.58
C PHE A 214 -6.76 15.64 8.88
N ASN A 215 -7.52 16.53 8.26
CA ASN A 215 -8.97 16.59 8.43
C ASN A 215 -9.67 15.35 7.81
N GLY A 216 -10.94 15.12 8.17
CA GLY A 216 -11.70 13.94 7.72
C GLY A 216 -12.02 13.89 6.22
N ASN A 217 -11.78 14.98 5.48
CA ASN A 217 -11.93 15.05 4.03
C ASN A 217 -10.58 15.16 3.30
N SER A 218 -9.47 14.95 3.99
CA SER A 218 -8.14 14.98 3.41
C SER A 218 -7.98 13.91 2.33
N LYS A 219 -7.22 14.25 1.28
CA LYS A 219 -6.71 13.32 0.26
C LYS A 219 -5.68 12.33 0.83
N PHE A 220 -5.38 12.42 2.11
CA PHE A 220 -4.36 11.66 2.82
C PHE A 220 -4.90 11.07 4.14
N SER A 221 -6.19 10.73 4.17
CA SER A 221 -6.81 10.02 5.30
C SER A 221 -6.34 8.57 5.39
N GLN A 222 -6.28 7.88 4.26
CA GLN A 222 -5.64 6.57 4.11
C GLN A 222 -4.39 6.73 3.28
N ILE A 223 -3.32 6.02 3.64
CA ILE A 223 -2.02 6.24 3.02
C ILE A 223 -1.18 4.97 2.99
N CYS A 224 -0.09 5.02 2.22
CA CYS A 224 1.04 4.11 2.34
C CYS A 224 2.36 4.87 2.28
N TYR A 225 3.41 4.33 2.90
CA TYR A 225 4.73 4.95 2.98
C TYR A 225 5.81 4.17 2.25
N ALA A 226 6.80 4.88 1.71
CA ALA A 226 8.07 4.31 1.31
C ALA A 226 9.19 5.34 1.36
N LYS A 227 10.41 4.90 1.65
CA LYS A 227 11.58 5.77 1.72
C LYS A 227 12.42 5.74 0.46
N LYS A 228 12.92 6.91 0.06
CA LYS A 228 13.95 7.05 -0.97
C LYS A 228 14.65 8.40 -0.84
N ASP A 229 15.97 8.40 -0.94
CA ASP A 229 16.82 9.60 -1.00
C ASP A 229 16.57 10.63 0.12
N GLY A 230 16.36 10.17 1.35
CA GLY A 230 16.10 11.01 2.53
C GLY A 230 14.67 11.58 2.62
N PHE A 231 13.80 11.19 1.69
CA PHE A 231 12.37 11.47 1.72
C PHE A 231 11.56 10.23 2.10
N ILE A 232 10.45 10.49 2.76
CA ILE A 232 9.33 9.59 2.90
C ILE A 232 8.31 10.01 1.85
N TYR A 233 8.01 9.11 0.93
CA TYR A 233 6.95 9.25 -0.05
C TYR A 233 5.68 8.66 0.52
N MET A 234 4.57 9.36 0.28
CA MET A 234 3.25 9.05 0.81
C MET A 234 2.25 9.08 -0.34
N ILE A 235 1.67 7.93 -0.67
CA ILE A 235 0.49 7.90 -1.55
C ILE A 235 -0.73 7.87 -0.66
N GLY A 236 -1.63 8.83 -0.85
CA GLY A 236 -2.85 8.98 -0.06
C GLY A 236 -4.13 8.91 -0.87
N SER A 237 -5.21 8.58 -0.19
CA SER A 237 -6.58 8.69 -0.66
C SER A 237 -7.48 9.26 0.45
N LEU A 238 -8.69 9.65 0.08
CA LEU A 238 -9.76 9.82 1.06
C LEU A 238 -10.09 8.47 1.70
N ALA A 239 -10.63 8.50 2.92
CA ALA A 239 -11.06 7.27 3.60
C ALA A 239 -12.20 6.57 2.84
N GLY A 240 -12.03 5.27 2.61
CA GLY A 240 -12.84 4.41 1.76
C GLY A 240 -12.04 3.80 0.60
N ARG A 241 -12.74 3.07 -0.28
CA ARG A 241 -12.13 2.36 -1.42
C ARG A 241 -12.53 2.90 -2.79
N GLY A 242 -13.28 4.00 -2.84
CA GLY A 242 -13.82 4.55 -4.09
C GLY A 242 -12.98 5.66 -4.73
N GLY A 243 -12.02 6.22 -4.01
CA GLY A 243 -11.30 7.43 -4.41
C GLY A 243 -10.09 7.18 -5.33
N PRO A 244 -9.49 8.24 -5.89
CA PRO A 244 -8.20 8.19 -6.56
C PRO A 244 -7.02 8.33 -5.57
N GLY A 245 -5.80 8.09 -6.06
CA GLY A 245 -4.56 8.27 -5.31
C GLY A 245 -3.84 9.58 -5.62
N TYR A 246 -3.27 10.19 -4.57
CA TYR A 246 -2.50 11.43 -4.59
C TYR A 246 -1.10 11.21 -4.01
N LEU A 247 -0.13 12.04 -4.39
CA LEU A 247 1.25 11.89 -3.94
C LEU A 247 1.70 13.08 -3.08
N ALA A 248 2.29 12.77 -1.94
CA ALA A 248 3.04 13.69 -1.10
C ALA A 248 4.44 13.12 -0.82
N ARG A 249 5.35 13.99 -0.37
CA ARG A 249 6.61 13.60 0.23
C ARG A 249 6.97 14.51 1.39
N ILE A 250 7.79 14.01 2.30
CA ILE A 250 8.30 14.76 3.44
C ILE A 250 9.76 14.34 3.68
N LYS A 251 10.63 15.26 4.08
CA LYS A 251 11.98 14.88 4.52
C LYS A 251 11.86 14.09 5.82
N GLU A 252 12.68 13.06 5.98
CA GLU A 252 12.64 12.22 7.19
C GLU A 252 12.71 13.04 8.51
N ILE A 253 13.59 14.04 8.56
CA ILE A 253 13.75 14.93 9.72
C ILE A 253 12.53 15.81 10.02
N ASP A 254 11.66 16.01 9.03
CA ASP A 254 10.51 16.91 9.10
C ASP A 254 9.19 16.11 9.31
N MET A 255 9.24 14.80 9.59
CA MET A 255 8.07 13.90 9.68
C MET A 255 6.94 14.43 10.60
N LEU A 256 7.29 15.17 11.66
CA LEU A 256 6.32 15.72 12.61
C LEU A 256 5.93 17.19 12.35
N ASN A 257 6.26 17.73 11.18
CA ASN A 257 5.96 19.10 10.81
C ASN A 257 5.15 19.14 9.50
N LEU A 258 3.83 19.31 9.64
CA LEU A 258 2.90 19.29 8.50
C LEU A 258 3.19 20.40 7.48
N ASP A 259 3.72 21.55 7.90
CA ASP A 259 4.09 22.67 7.02
C ASP A 259 5.27 22.33 6.09
N ARG A 260 5.95 21.20 6.33
CA ARG A 260 7.08 20.73 5.52
C ARG A 260 6.67 19.70 4.48
N TYR A 261 5.41 19.24 4.51
CA TYR A 261 4.91 18.27 3.54
C TYR A 261 4.82 18.93 2.16
N GLU A 262 5.24 18.19 1.15
CA GLU A 262 5.26 18.61 -0.24
C GLU A 262 4.30 17.75 -1.04
N TYR A 263 3.37 18.36 -1.75
CA TYR A 263 2.31 17.70 -2.50
C TYR A 263 2.57 17.80 -4.00
N TRP A 264 2.44 16.68 -4.71
CA TRP A 264 2.74 16.63 -6.14
C TRP A 264 1.57 17.12 -6.97
N ASN A 265 1.84 18.07 -7.86
CA ASN A 265 0.93 18.51 -8.90
C ASN A 265 1.44 18.02 -10.26
N GLY A 266 0.71 17.08 -10.86
CA GLY A 266 1.05 16.44 -12.12
C GLY A 266 0.92 17.37 -13.34
N ASP A 267 -0.02 18.34 -13.30
CA ASP A 267 -0.25 19.27 -14.40
C ASP A 267 0.94 20.23 -14.57
N SER A 268 1.39 20.82 -13.47
CA SER A 268 2.53 21.75 -13.44
C SER A 268 3.89 21.05 -13.26
N LYS A 269 3.89 19.75 -12.94
CA LYS A 269 5.07 18.93 -12.61
C LYS A 269 5.91 19.53 -11.48
N LYS A 270 5.25 20.02 -10.43
CA LYS A 270 5.88 20.70 -9.29
C LYS A 270 5.40 20.14 -7.96
N TRP A 271 6.27 20.28 -6.96
CA TRP A 271 5.94 20.06 -5.56
C TRP A 271 5.47 21.36 -4.92
N PHE A 272 4.34 21.32 -4.22
CA PHE A 272 3.78 22.44 -3.47
C PHE A 272 3.88 22.16 -1.98
N LYS A 273 4.53 23.05 -1.24
CA LYS A 273 4.74 22.90 0.20
C LYS A 273 3.49 23.34 0.97
N ALA A 274 3.07 22.55 1.95
CA ALA A 274 1.96 22.82 2.86
C ALA A 274 0.59 23.09 2.20
N ASP A 275 0.42 22.70 0.93
CA ASP A 275 -0.81 22.95 0.16
C ASP A 275 -1.33 21.66 -0.47
N GLU A 276 -2.07 20.88 0.33
CA GLU A 276 -2.75 19.65 -0.10
C GLU A 276 -3.73 19.89 -1.26
N GLY A 277 -4.29 21.11 -1.35
CA GLY A 277 -5.20 21.52 -2.41
C GLY A 277 -4.59 21.36 -3.80
N LYS A 278 -3.27 21.53 -3.92
CA LYS A 278 -2.52 21.41 -5.18
C LYS A 278 -2.25 19.97 -5.62
N ALA A 279 -2.43 18.99 -4.74
CA ALA A 279 -2.23 17.59 -5.10
C ALA A 279 -3.22 17.17 -6.21
N THR A 280 -2.69 16.69 -7.33
CA THR A 280 -3.50 16.14 -8.43
C THR A 280 -3.48 14.62 -8.37
N ILE A 281 -4.44 14.01 -9.06
CA ILE A 281 -4.53 12.55 -9.18
C ILE A 281 -3.26 12.02 -9.86
N ILE A 282 -2.63 11.02 -9.26
CA ILE A 282 -1.53 10.26 -9.88
C ILE A 282 -1.92 8.81 -10.18
N ILE A 283 -2.96 8.31 -9.53
CA ILE A 283 -3.53 6.98 -9.74
C ILE A 283 -5.05 7.17 -9.88
N PRO A 284 -5.63 6.94 -11.07
CA PRO A 284 -7.08 6.92 -11.22
C PRO A 284 -7.70 5.92 -10.25
N GLY A 285 -8.82 6.31 -9.62
CA GLY A 285 -9.53 5.41 -8.72
C GLY A 285 -10.19 4.23 -9.45
N PRO A 286 -10.62 3.20 -8.72
CA PRO A 286 -10.57 3.10 -7.25
C PRO A 286 -9.18 2.68 -6.72
N ILE A 287 -8.81 3.20 -5.54
CA ILE A 287 -7.70 2.69 -4.74
C ILE A 287 -8.17 2.45 -3.29
N GLY A 288 -7.98 1.23 -2.79
CA GLY A 288 -8.13 0.85 -1.38
C GLY A 288 -6.83 0.27 -0.82
N GLU A 289 -6.58 0.50 0.48
CA GLU A 289 -5.52 -0.14 1.27
C GLU A 289 -4.21 -0.43 0.52
N ALA A 290 -3.54 0.65 0.12
CA ALA A 290 -2.33 0.53 -0.68
C ALA A 290 -1.09 0.15 0.13
N SER A 291 -0.11 -0.44 -0.54
CA SER A 291 1.27 -0.64 -0.08
C SER A 291 2.23 -0.11 -1.14
N LEU A 292 3.27 0.61 -0.72
CA LEU A 292 4.25 1.22 -1.60
C LEU A 292 5.65 0.75 -1.23
N LEU A 293 6.46 0.44 -2.24
CA LEU A 293 7.88 0.18 -2.04
C LEU A 293 8.70 0.69 -3.22
N TYR A 294 9.97 1.02 -2.95
CA TYR A 294 10.96 1.25 -4.00
C TYR A 294 11.89 0.04 -4.13
N HIS A 295 11.78 -0.67 -5.26
CA HIS A 295 12.58 -1.85 -5.54
C HIS A 295 13.97 -1.46 -6.03
N LYS A 296 14.98 -1.52 -5.15
CA LYS A 296 16.36 -1.07 -5.43
C LYS A 296 17.01 -1.74 -6.65
N LYS A 297 16.87 -3.07 -6.81
CA LYS A 297 17.45 -3.82 -7.95
C LYS A 297 16.95 -3.33 -9.31
N PHE A 298 15.63 -3.19 -9.46
CA PHE A 298 14.98 -2.79 -10.71
C PHE A 298 14.84 -1.27 -10.87
N LYS A 299 15.14 -0.50 -9.80
CA LYS A 299 14.97 0.95 -9.73
C LYS A 299 13.54 1.40 -10.03
N ARG A 300 12.55 0.64 -9.55
CA ARG A 300 11.10 0.86 -9.78
C ARG A 300 10.37 1.15 -8.49
N TRP A 301 9.36 2.00 -8.56
CA TRP A 301 8.29 2.05 -7.57
C TRP A 301 7.30 0.93 -7.87
N ILE A 302 6.88 0.22 -6.82
CA ILE A 302 5.81 -0.78 -6.90
C ILE A 302 4.73 -0.36 -5.93
N ILE A 303 3.51 -0.28 -6.43
CA ILE A 303 2.32 -0.10 -5.61
C ILE A 303 1.43 -1.33 -5.79
N ALA A 304 0.92 -1.86 -4.68
CA ALA A 304 -0.13 -2.86 -4.66
C ALA A 304 -1.29 -2.29 -3.85
N TYR A 305 -2.52 -2.52 -4.30
CA TYR A 305 -3.73 -2.00 -3.68
C TYR A 305 -4.92 -2.88 -4.05
N SER A 306 -5.99 -2.78 -3.27
CA SER A 306 -7.27 -3.48 -3.49
C SER A 306 -8.34 -2.60 -4.09
#